data_AF-A0A9E3ND38-F1
#
_entry.id   AF-A0A9E3ND38-F1
#
_cell.length_a   1.000
_cell.length_b   1.000
_cell.length_c   1.000
_cell.angle_alpha   90.00
_cell.angle_beta   90.00
_cell.angle_gamma   90.00
#
_symmetry.space_group_name_H-M   'P 1'
#
loop_
_entity.id
_entity.type
_entity.pdbx_description
1 polymer ?
#
loop_
_entity_poly.entity_id
_entity_poly.type
_entity_poly.pdbx_seq_one_letter_code
_entity_poly.pdbx_strand_id
1 'polypeptide(L)'
;MQVNGNMTSSSGSGPLIQSAADLQQLWTQIIGWTTSHYLSIALAGLAGAMIVAGLFGLRMLGARMCRRRHIGHWPRILGRAVARTNLFFIIMLAARIVSGYAMPPAMVADTVRLLFIVGTAIQAALWAREILIGIAEHRAGEDESNSSTLGSAIGLIRVLVTAVCFIVATLLILNNVGVNITCLVASLGIGGIAIGLAAQGIFSDLFASLAIIFDKPFRRGDTVKWDQTTGTVEAIGLKTT
;
A
#
# COMPACT_ATOMS: atom_id res chain seq x y z
N MET A 1 -25.74 54.21 -39.88
CA MET A 1 -26.63 53.53 -38.93
C MET A 1 -26.16 52.08 -38.81
N GLN A 2 -25.84 51.64 -37.57
CA GLN A 2 -25.71 50.24 -37.11
C GLN A 2 -24.58 49.42 -37.78
N VAL A 3 -23.35 49.36 -37.26
CA VAL A 3 -22.87 48.53 -36.13
C VAL A 3 -23.51 47.14 -36.12
N ASN A 4 -22.73 46.11 -36.47
CA ASN A 4 -23.03 44.76 -36.01
C ASN A 4 -21.76 44.14 -35.44
N GLY A 5 -21.61 44.28 -34.12
CA GLY A 5 -20.68 43.54 -33.31
C GLY A 5 -21.44 42.43 -32.56
N ASN A 6 -20.86 41.24 -32.52
CA ASN A 6 -20.89 40.33 -31.38
C ASN A 6 -19.87 39.22 -31.71
N MET A 7 -18.62 39.30 -31.25
CA MET A 7 -18.16 39.01 -29.89
C MET A 7 -18.69 37.67 -29.36
N THR A 8 -17.83 36.66 -29.53
CA THR A 8 -17.41 35.72 -28.49
C THR A 8 -18.00 35.97 -27.10
N SER A 9 -18.83 35.04 -26.63
CA SER A 9 -19.07 34.86 -25.20
C SER A 9 -18.57 33.47 -24.78
N SER A 10 -17.38 33.48 -24.22
CA SER A 10 -16.93 32.51 -23.23
C SER A 10 -18.00 32.30 -22.15
N SER A 11 -18.19 31.07 -21.72
CA SER A 11 -18.53 30.67 -20.34
C SER A 11 -18.98 29.21 -20.46
N GLY A 12 -18.51 28.27 -19.67
CA GLY A 12 -18.11 28.36 -18.28
C GLY A 12 -18.59 27.06 -17.68
N SER A 13 -17.71 26.35 -17.01
CA SER A 13 -17.99 25.23 -16.12
C SER A 13 -19.08 25.63 -15.11
N GLY A 14 -20.34 25.47 -15.49
CA GLY A 14 -21.51 25.58 -14.61
C GLY A 14 -21.89 24.20 -14.05
N PRO A 15 -22.72 24.13 -12.98
CA PRO A 15 -23.13 22.86 -12.40
C PRO A 15 -23.85 22.02 -13.47
N LEU A 16 -23.51 20.74 -13.55
CA LEU A 16 -23.84 19.82 -14.66
C LEU A 16 -25.34 19.53 -14.86
N ILE A 17 -26.24 20.15 -14.09
CA ILE A 17 -27.69 19.93 -14.16
C ILE A 17 -28.36 21.26 -13.81
N GLN A 18 -28.93 21.96 -14.79
CA GLN A 18 -29.61 23.25 -14.56
C GLN A 18 -31.11 23.17 -14.85
N SER A 19 -31.57 22.14 -15.56
CA SER A 19 -32.97 22.00 -15.95
C SER A 19 -33.51 20.56 -15.85
N ALA A 20 -34.83 20.43 -15.71
CA ALA A 20 -35.50 19.14 -15.83
C ALA A 20 -35.32 18.49 -17.22
N ALA A 21 -35.05 19.30 -18.24
CA ALA A 21 -34.72 18.84 -19.59
C ALA A 21 -33.35 18.16 -19.65
N ASP A 22 -32.35 18.66 -18.91
CA ASP A 22 -31.03 18.02 -18.80
C ASP A 22 -31.15 16.64 -18.12
N LEU A 23 -32.00 16.53 -17.10
CA LEU A 23 -32.29 15.24 -16.44
C LEU A 23 -32.97 14.24 -17.39
N GLN A 24 -33.88 14.71 -18.25
CA GLN A 24 -34.53 13.87 -19.25
C GLN A 24 -33.56 13.45 -20.36
N GLN A 25 -32.64 14.31 -20.78
CA GLN A 25 -31.59 13.96 -21.74
C GLN A 25 -30.60 12.95 -21.16
N LEU A 26 -30.18 13.13 -19.90
CA LEU A 26 -29.35 12.14 -19.21
C LEU A 26 -30.08 10.80 -19.10
N TRP A 27 -31.36 10.81 -18.71
CA TRP A 27 -32.16 9.59 -18.61
C TRP A 27 -32.28 8.84 -19.95
N THR A 28 -32.55 9.55 -21.04
CA THR A 28 -32.69 8.94 -22.37
C THR A 28 -31.36 8.42 -22.92
N GLN A 29 -30.24 9.13 -22.68
CA GLN A 29 -28.90 8.66 -23.04
C GLN A 29 -28.49 7.42 -22.26
N ILE A 30 -28.76 7.39 -20.95
CA ILE A 30 -28.48 6.22 -20.09
C ILE A 30 -29.27 5.00 -20.55
N ILE A 31 -30.58 5.16 -20.82
CA ILE A 31 -31.44 4.06 -21.25
C ILE A 31 -31.02 3.54 -22.64
N GLY A 32 -30.76 4.43 -23.59
CA GLY A 32 -30.37 4.05 -24.96
C GLY A 32 -29.01 3.35 -25.04
N TRP A 33 -28.04 3.79 -24.24
CA TRP A 33 -26.75 3.10 -24.14
C TRP A 33 -26.90 1.72 -23.48
N THR A 34 -27.70 1.61 -22.42
CA THR A 34 -27.92 0.37 -21.67
C THR A 34 -28.60 -0.70 -22.53
N THR A 35 -29.59 -0.33 -23.34
CA THR A 35 -30.26 -1.27 -24.25
C THR A 35 -29.39 -1.69 -25.43
N SER A 36 -28.48 -0.83 -25.90
CA SER A 36 -27.52 -1.19 -26.97
C SER A 36 -26.39 -2.11 -26.51
N HIS A 37 -26.03 -2.09 -25.22
CA HIS A 37 -24.86 -2.81 -24.67
C HIS A 37 -25.25 -3.87 -23.62
N TYR A 38 -26.50 -4.32 -23.60
CA TYR A 38 -26.99 -5.28 -22.58
C TYR A 38 -26.19 -6.59 -22.56
N LEU A 39 -25.73 -7.05 -23.72
CA LEU A 39 -25.02 -8.33 -23.89
C LEU A 39 -23.58 -8.26 -23.38
N SER A 40 -22.90 -7.13 -23.57
CA SER A 40 -21.56 -6.89 -23.01
C SER A 40 -21.61 -6.68 -21.50
N ILE A 41 -22.65 -6.00 -20.98
CA ILE A 41 -22.88 -5.86 -19.53
C ILE A 41 -23.15 -7.25 -18.90
N ALA A 42 -23.94 -8.10 -19.55
CA ALA A 42 -24.23 -9.45 -19.06
C ALA A 42 -22.99 -10.36 -19.03
N LEU A 43 -22.19 -10.36 -20.10
CA LEU A 43 -20.93 -11.11 -20.17
C LEU A 43 -19.89 -10.59 -19.18
N ALA A 44 -19.79 -9.28 -19.03
CA ALA A 44 -18.89 -8.67 -18.07
C ALA A 44 -19.32 -8.96 -16.62
N GLY A 45 -20.62 -8.96 -16.34
CA GLY A 45 -21.18 -9.40 -15.05
C GLY A 45 -20.88 -10.87 -14.76
N LEU A 46 -21.01 -11.75 -15.76
CA LEU A 46 -20.65 -13.18 -15.65
C LEU A 46 -19.15 -13.40 -15.41
N ALA A 47 -18.30 -12.67 -16.13
CA ALA A 47 -16.85 -12.72 -15.93
C ALA A 47 -16.46 -12.20 -14.54
N GLY A 48 -17.09 -11.11 -14.08
CA GLY A 48 -16.95 -10.60 -12.72
C GLY A 48 -17.38 -11.63 -11.67
N ALA A 49 -18.51 -12.29 -11.87
CA ALA A 49 -19.01 -13.35 -10.98
C ALA A 49 -18.09 -14.58 -10.95
N MET A 50 -17.51 -14.98 -12.09
CA MET A 50 -16.53 -16.07 -12.18
C MET A 50 -15.21 -15.73 -11.47
N ILE A 51 -14.71 -14.51 -11.62
CA ILE A 51 -13.51 -14.03 -10.90
C ILE A 51 -13.78 -13.98 -9.39
N VAL A 52 -14.95 -13.48 -8.98
CA VAL A 52 -15.40 -13.48 -7.58
C VAL A 52 -15.47 -14.90 -7.04
N ALA A 53 -16.09 -15.83 -7.77
CA ALA A 53 -16.21 -17.22 -7.36
C ALA A 53 -14.85 -17.94 -7.27
N GLY A 54 -13.96 -17.70 -8.23
CA GLY A 54 -12.60 -18.25 -8.24
C GLY A 54 -11.76 -17.75 -7.06
N LEU A 55 -11.84 -16.46 -6.75
CA LEU A 55 -11.15 -15.85 -5.61
C LEU A 55 -11.77 -16.25 -4.26
N PHE A 56 -13.09 -16.42 -4.20
CA PHE A 56 -13.77 -16.98 -3.02
C PHE A 56 -13.37 -18.46 -2.81
N GLY A 57 -13.22 -19.22 -3.90
CA GLY A 57 -12.65 -20.57 -3.90
C GLY A 57 -11.21 -20.61 -3.39
N LEU A 58 -10.35 -19.72 -3.89
CA LEU A 58 -8.97 -19.53 -3.41
C LEU A 58 -8.92 -19.13 -1.93
N ARG A 59 -9.83 -18.27 -1.46
CA ARG A 59 -9.97 -17.93 -0.03
C ARG A 59 -10.39 -19.14 0.80
N MET A 60 -11.36 -19.92 0.31
CA MET A 60 -11.84 -21.13 0.98
C MET A 60 -10.77 -22.23 1.02
N LEU A 61 -9.95 -22.34 -0.03
CA LEU A 61 -8.80 -23.22 -0.12
C LEU A 61 -7.66 -22.78 0.82
N GLY A 62 -7.34 -21.48 0.87
CA GLY A 62 -6.36 -20.92 1.80
C GLY A 62 -6.76 -21.12 3.27
N ALA A 63 -8.02 -20.88 3.60
CA ALA A 63 -8.57 -21.13 4.94
C ALA A 63 -8.58 -22.63 5.31
N ARG A 64 -8.80 -23.51 4.33
CA ARG A 64 -8.70 -24.98 4.51
C ARG A 64 -7.25 -25.43 4.67
N MET A 65 -6.30 -24.81 3.96
CA MET A 65 -4.86 -25.14 4.04
C MET A 65 -4.24 -24.71 5.39
N CYS A 66 -4.69 -23.60 5.99
CA CYS A 66 -4.26 -23.18 7.33
C CYS A 66 -4.64 -24.16 8.45
N ARG A 67 -5.49 -25.16 8.18
CA ARG A 67 -5.89 -26.20 9.14
C ARG A 67 -4.99 -27.44 9.10
N ARG A 68 -4.07 -27.56 8.13
CA ARG A 68 -3.08 -28.67 8.10
C ARG A 68 -1.79 -28.25 8.81
N ARG A 69 -1.51 -28.94 9.92
CA ARG A 69 -0.48 -28.65 10.94
C ARG A 69 0.99 -28.68 10.43
N HIS A 70 1.24 -29.00 9.15
CA HIS A 70 2.55 -29.47 8.67
C HIS A 70 3.17 -28.73 7.46
N ILE A 71 2.64 -27.60 7.03
CA ILE A 71 3.22 -26.82 5.91
C ILE A 71 3.90 -25.58 6.50
N GLY A 72 5.12 -25.29 6.02
CA GLY A 72 6.07 -24.33 6.60
C GLY A 72 5.54 -22.91 6.83
N HIS A 73 6.39 -22.07 7.42
CA HIS A 73 6.06 -20.74 7.93
C HIS A 73 5.43 -19.77 6.88
N TRP A 74 5.88 -19.82 5.62
CA TRP A 74 5.43 -18.93 4.53
C TRP A 74 3.94 -19.03 4.14
N PRO A 75 3.33 -20.23 4.00
CA PRO A 75 1.89 -20.36 3.72
C PRO A 75 0.96 -19.73 4.77
N ARG A 76 1.39 -19.58 6.04
CA ARG A 76 0.58 -18.91 7.06
C ARG A 76 0.55 -17.39 6.91
N ILE A 77 1.68 -16.77 6.56
CA ILE A 77 1.74 -15.32 6.31
C ILE A 77 0.94 -14.98 5.06
N LEU A 78 1.16 -15.75 3.98
CA LEU A 78 0.43 -15.58 2.72
C LEU A 78 -1.08 -15.82 2.94
N GLY A 79 -1.45 -16.83 3.75
CA GLY A 79 -2.83 -17.14 4.09
C GLY A 79 -3.53 -16.03 4.89
N ARG A 80 -2.84 -15.34 5.80
CA ARG A 80 -3.40 -14.17 6.53
C ARG A 80 -3.56 -12.95 5.62
N ALA A 81 -2.58 -12.65 4.78
CA ALA A 81 -2.65 -11.56 3.81
C ALA A 81 -3.82 -11.78 2.81
N VAL A 82 -3.95 -13.00 2.30
CA VAL A 82 -5.02 -13.39 1.36
C VAL A 82 -6.39 -13.41 2.05
N ALA A 83 -6.50 -13.93 3.28
CA ALA A 83 -7.76 -13.96 4.03
C ALA A 83 -8.31 -12.57 4.38
N ARG A 84 -7.44 -11.56 4.43
CA ARG A 84 -7.78 -10.15 4.71
C ARG A 84 -8.10 -9.33 3.45
N THR A 85 -7.98 -9.94 2.27
CA THR A 85 -8.42 -9.34 1.00
C THR A 85 -9.93 -9.13 1.06
N ASN A 86 -10.33 -7.90 1.38
CA ASN A 86 -11.69 -7.54 1.69
C ASN A 86 -12.57 -7.60 0.44
N LEU A 87 -13.81 -8.10 0.57
CA LEU A 87 -14.78 -8.36 -0.52
C LEU A 87 -14.93 -7.16 -1.46
N PHE A 88 -14.81 -5.94 -0.92
CA PHE A 88 -14.86 -4.67 -1.62
C PHE A 88 -13.87 -4.51 -2.79
N PHE A 89 -12.65 -5.00 -2.68
CA PHE A 89 -11.68 -4.88 -3.78
C PHE A 89 -11.98 -5.81 -4.93
N ILE A 90 -12.46 -7.01 -4.62
CA ILE A 90 -12.83 -7.98 -5.65
C ILE A 90 -14.01 -7.42 -6.44
N ILE A 91 -14.96 -6.79 -5.76
CA ILE A 91 -16.06 -6.06 -6.38
C ILE A 91 -15.54 -4.87 -7.23
N MET A 92 -14.58 -4.09 -6.73
CA MET A 92 -13.96 -2.99 -7.50
C MET A 92 -13.17 -3.46 -8.72
N LEU A 93 -12.41 -4.56 -8.60
CA LEU A 93 -11.64 -5.17 -9.68
C LEU A 93 -12.58 -5.71 -10.76
N ALA A 94 -13.64 -6.40 -10.35
CA ALA A 94 -14.70 -6.83 -11.26
C ALA A 94 -15.34 -5.60 -11.95
N ALA A 95 -15.71 -4.57 -11.20
CA ALA A 95 -16.26 -3.34 -11.76
C ALA A 95 -15.32 -2.63 -12.74
N ARG A 96 -14.00 -2.65 -12.50
CA ARG A 96 -12.99 -2.05 -13.39
C ARG A 96 -12.78 -2.83 -14.68
N ILE A 97 -12.79 -4.15 -14.60
CA ILE A 97 -12.73 -5.03 -15.76
C ILE A 97 -13.99 -4.81 -16.61
N VAL A 98 -15.17 -4.79 -15.97
CA VAL A 98 -16.46 -4.53 -16.62
C VAL A 98 -16.50 -3.16 -17.30
N SER A 99 -16.03 -2.11 -16.62
CA SER A 99 -16.02 -0.76 -17.20
C SER A 99 -15.05 -0.62 -18.37
N GLY A 100 -13.98 -1.43 -18.42
CA GLY A 100 -13.07 -1.48 -19.57
C GLY A 100 -13.71 -2.02 -20.85
N TYR A 101 -14.68 -2.92 -20.73
CA TYR A 101 -15.36 -3.55 -21.88
C TYR A 101 -16.64 -2.81 -22.30
N ALA A 102 -17.32 -2.13 -21.38
CA ALA A 102 -18.63 -1.52 -21.66
C ALA A 102 -18.55 -0.16 -22.36
N MET A 103 -17.37 0.48 -22.49
CA MET A 103 -17.23 1.87 -22.96
C MET A 103 -18.27 2.81 -22.31
N PRO A 104 -18.32 2.88 -20.96
CA PRO A 104 -19.32 3.69 -20.27
C PRO A 104 -19.08 5.19 -20.49
N PRO A 105 -20.11 6.04 -20.33
CA PRO A 105 -19.97 7.49 -20.37
C PRO A 105 -18.83 7.98 -19.47
N ALA A 106 -18.08 9.00 -19.91
CA ALA A 106 -16.82 9.42 -19.28
C ALA A 106 -16.90 9.58 -17.75
N MET A 107 -18.00 10.13 -17.24
CA MET A 107 -18.23 10.33 -15.79
C MET A 107 -18.26 9.02 -15.00
N VAL A 108 -18.85 7.96 -15.56
CA VAL A 108 -18.93 6.64 -14.92
C VAL A 108 -17.57 5.95 -15.02
N ALA A 109 -16.88 6.06 -16.15
CA ALA A 109 -15.54 5.50 -16.34
C ALA A 109 -14.53 6.07 -15.33
N ASP A 110 -14.52 7.39 -15.14
CA ASP A 110 -13.61 8.07 -14.22
C ASP A 110 -13.92 7.76 -12.76
N THR A 111 -15.20 7.70 -12.40
CA THR A 111 -15.62 7.32 -11.03
C THR A 111 -15.20 5.88 -10.71
N VAL A 112 -15.44 4.93 -11.63
CA VAL A 112 -15.02 3.52 -11.45
C VAL A 112 -13.50 3.41 -11.40
N ARG A 113 -12.77 4.18 -12.22
CA ARG A 113 -11.30 4.21 -12.21
C ARG A 113 -10.76 4.72 -10.87
N LEU A 114 -11.28 5.84 -10.37
CA LEU A 114 -10.89 6.41 -9.07
C LEU A 114 -11.14 5.40 -7.95
N LEU A 115 -12.35 4.85 -7.89
CA LEU A 115 -12.73 3.83 -6.92
C LEU A 115 -11.76 2.64 -6.99
N PHE A 116 -11.52 2.08 -8.18
CA PHE A 116 -10.60 0.96 -8.33
C PHE A 116 -9.19 1.26 -7.82
N ILE A 117 -8.64 2.43 -8.13
CA ILE A 117 -7.31 2.84 -7.68
C ILE A 117 -7.27 2.98 -6.16
N VAL A 118 -8.29 3.60 -5.56
CA VAL A 118 -8.41 3.71 -4.10
C VAL A 118 -8.43 2.32 -3.45
N GLY A 119 -9.27 1.42 -3.97
CA GLY A 119 -9.34 0.04 -3.48
C GLY A 119 -8.00 -0.67 -3.61
N THR A 120 -7.34 -0.56 -4.76
CA THR A 120 -6.03 -1.19 -5.03
C THR A 120 -4.93 -0.64 -4.14
N ALA A 121 -4.85 0.67 -3.96
CA ALA A 121 -3.85 1.31 -3.11
C ALA A 121 -4.01 0.88 -1.65
N ILE A 122 -5.24 0.86 -1.14
CA ILE A 122 -5.53 0.40 0.23
C ILE A 122 -5.18 -1.07 0.39
N GLN A 123 -5.55 -1.93 -0.58
CA GLN A 123 -5.22 -3.35 -0.50
C GLN A 123 -3.73 -3.64 -0.58
N ALA A 124 -3.03 -2.99 -1.51
CA ALA A 124 -1.59 -3.11 -1.63
C ALA A 124 -0.91 -2.71 -0.32
N ALA A 125 -1.36 -1.64 0.34
CA ALA A 125 -0.85 -1.23 1.65
C ALA A 125 -1.14 -2.26 2.75
N LEU A 126 -2.32 -2.87 2.76
CA LEU A 126 -2.66 -3.93 3.73
C LEU A 126 -1.82 -5.19 3.53
N TRP A 127 -1.59 -5.61 2.28
CA TRP A 127 -0.72 -6.74 1.95
C TRP A 127 0.73 -6.44 2.28
N ALA A 128 1.25 -5.29 1.88
CA ALA A 128 2.62 -4.87 2.18
C ALA A 128 2.86 -4.84 3.69
N ARG A 129 1.92 -4.27 4.46
CA ARG A 129 1.96 -4.25 5.93
C ARG A 129 2.06 -5.65 6.51
N GLU A 130 1.21 -6.59 6.08
CA GLU A 130 1.18 -7.94 6.63
C GLU A 130 2.46 -8.73 6.27
N ILE A 131 2.97 -8.57 5.04
CA ILE A 131 4.23 -9.19 4.61
C ILE A 131 5.40 -8.65 5.42
N LEU A 132 5.51 -7.33 5.54
CA LEU A 132 6.61 -6.67 6.26
C LEU A 132 6.61 -7.05 7.75
N ILE A 133 5.44 -7.07 8.39
CA ILE A 133 5.31 -7.51 9.78
C ILE A 133 5.60 -9.00 9.91
N GLY A 134 5.10 -9.83 8.99
CA GLY A 134 5.33 -11.27 9.02
C GLY A 134 6.81 -11.63 8.93
N ILE A 135 7.59 -10.91 8.12
CA ILE A 135 9.06 -11.07 8.04
C ILE A 135 9.73 -10.66 9.35
N ALA A 136 9.28 -9.55 9.95
CA ALA A 136 9.83 -9.07 11.23
C ALA A 136 9.54 -10.05 12.39
N GLU A 137 8.31 -10.57 12.46
CA GLU A 137 7.92 -11.57 13.46
C GLU A 137 8.67 -12.89 13.28
N HIS A 138 8.95 -13.32 12.03
CA HIS A 138 9.68 -14.56 11.79
C HIS A 138 11.11 -14.51 12.31
N ARG A 139 11.82 -13.41 12.03
CA ARG A 139 13.19 -13.20 12.49
C ARG A 139 13.26 -13.08 14.02
N ALA A 140 12.24 -12.50 14.64
CA ALA A 140 12.22 -12.35 16.09
C ALA A 140 11.78 -13.63 16.83
N GLY A 141 11.11 -14.57 16.15
CA GLY A 141 10.67 -15.83 16.73
C GLY A 141 11.75 -16.91 16.85
N GLU A 142 12.96 -16.67 16.34
CA GLU A 142 14.10 -17.59 16.49
C GLU A 142 14.88 -17.38 17.80
N ASP A 143 14.75 -16.21 18.43
CA ASP A 143 15.44 -15.86 19.68
C ASP A 143 14.50 -16.00 20.90
N GLU A 144 14.38 -17.23 21.41
CA GLU A 144 13.46 -17.61 22.50
C GLU A 144 13.81 -17.00 23.88
N SER A 145 14.96 -16.32 24.03
CA SER A 145 15.51 -15.95 25.35
C SER A 145 15.15 -14.54 25.87
N ASN A 146 14.46 -13.68 25.12
CA ASN A 146 14.22 -12.27 25.53
C ASN A 146 12.81 -11.73 25.19
N SER A 147 11.78 -12.45 25.63
CA SER A 147 10.38 -12.28 25.20
C SER A 147 9.74 -10.90 25.47
N SER A 148 10.18 -10.15 26.48
CA SER A 148 9.58 -8.84 26.83
C SER A 148 10.12 -7.66 26.01
N THR A 149 11.44 -7.59 25.80
CA THR A 149 12.07 -6.50 25.01
C THR A 149 11.82 -6.69 23.51
N LEU A 150 11.88 -7.93 23.01
CA LEU A 150 11.59 -8.25 21.60
C LEU A 150 10.14 -7.91 21.24
N GLY A 151 9.18 -8.19 22.13
CA GLY A 151 7.76 -7.86 21.91
C GLY A 151 7.51 -6.36 21.74
N SER A 152 8.17 -5.51 22.54
CA SER A 152 8.07 -4.05 22.44
C SER A 152 8.66 -3.52 21.12
N ALA A 153 9.80 -4.07 20.70
CA ALA A 153 10.43 -3.71 19.42
C ALA A 153 9.55 -4.08 18.21
N ILE A 154 8.95 -5.28 18.21
CA ILE A 154 8.00 -5.72 17.16
C ILE A 154 6.76 -4.80 17.13
N GLY A 155 6.27 -4.38 18.30
CA GLY A 155 5.18 -3.41 18.42
C GLY A 155 5.51 -2.08 17.72
N LEU A 156 6.72 -1.55 17.95
CA LEU A 156 7.18 -0.31 17.32
C LEU A 156 7.32 -0.47 15.79
N ILE A 157 7.93 -1.56 15.33
CA ILE A 157 8.07 -1.87 13.88
C ILE A 157 6.70 -1.94 13.22
N ARG A 158 5.72 -2.58 13.87
CA ARG A 158 4.34 -2.66 13.36
C ARG A 158 3.75 -1.29 13.14
N VAL A 159 3.91 -0.36 14.09
CA VAL A 159 3.38 1.01 13.96
C VAL A 159 4.06 1.74 12.81
N LEU A 160 5.40 1.69 12.73
CA LEU A 160 6.17 2.36 11.67
C LEU A 160 5.81 1.84 10.27
N VAL A 161 5.82 0.52 10.07
CA VAL A 161 5.44 -0.11 8.80
C VAL A 161 4.02 0.26 8.40
N THR A 162 3.09 0.24 9.36
CA THR A 162 1.69 0.61 9.10
C THR A 162 1.60 2.07 8.65
N ALA A 163 2.27 2.99 9.35
CA ALA A 163 2.28 4.41 9.00
C ALA A 163 2.82 4.64 7.58
N VAL A 164 3.97 4.05 7.24
CA VAL A 164 4.59 4.19 5.92
C VAL A 164 3.68 3.66 4.81
N CYS A 165 3.08 2.47 4.98
CA CYS A 165 2.16 1.90 3.98
C CYS A 165 0.94 2.80 3.73
N PHE A 166 0.36 3.36 4.80
CA PHE A 166 -0.79 4.26 4.68
C PHE A 166 -0.44 5.61 4.03
N ILE A 167 0.73 6.16 4.34
CA ILE A 167 1.24 7.38 3.70
C ILE A 167 1.37 7.15 2.19
N VAL A 168 2.03 6.06 1.77
CA VAL A 168 2.20 5.72 0.35
C VAL A 168 0.85 5.52 -0.34
N ALA A 169 -0.08 4.76 0.27
CA ALA A 169 -1.42 4.59 -0.29
C ALA A 169 -2.16 5.91 -0.47
N THR A 170 -2.07 6.81 0.51
CA THR A 170 -2.71 8.13 0.45
C THR A 170 -2.14 8.97 -0.69
N LEU A 171 -0.82 8.98 -0.87
CA LEU A 171 -0.18 9.68 -1.99
C LEU A 171 -0.62 9.14 -3.34
N LEU A 172 -0.70 7.82 -3.49
CA LEU A 172 -1.19 7.19 -4.72
C LEU A 172 -2.64 7.59 -5.02
N ILE A 173 -3.49 7.63 -4.00
CA ILE A 173 -4.87 8.08 -4.13
C ILE A 173 -4.92 9.53 -4.60
N LEU A 174 -4.24 10.44 -3.90
CA LEU A 174 -4.24 11.88 -4.22
C LEU A 174 -3.75 12.16 -5.65
N ASN A 175 -2.67 11.48 -6.07
CA ASN A 175 -2.14 11.63 -7.42
C ASN A 175 -3.15 11.25 -8.50
N ASN A 176 -3.98 10.25 -8.25
CA ASN A 176 -4.99 9.80 -9.21
C ASN A 176 -6.28 10.63 -9.20
N VAL A 177 -6.53 11.42 -8.15
CA VAL A 177 -7.61 12.41 -8.10
C VAL A 177 -7.18 13.74 -8.75
N GLY A 178 -5.95 13.82 -9.28
CA GLY A 178 -5.41 15.01 -9.95
C GLY A 178 -4.74 16.00 -9.00
N VAL A 179 -4.52 15.64 -7.73
CA VAL A 179 -3.72 16.45 -6.81
C VAL A 179 -2.25 16.28 -7.13
N ASN A 180 -1.54 17.40 -7.33
CA ASN A 180 -0.10 17.36 -7.53
C ASN A 180 0.61 16.96 -6.22
N ILE A 181 1.09 15.71 -6.17
CA ILE A 181 1.77 15.17 -5.00
C ILE A 181 3.23 15.59 -4.88
N THR A 182 3.80 16.35 -5.83
CA THR A 182 5.22 16.74 -5.82
C THR A 182 5.59 17.47 -4.54
N CYS A 183 4.75 18.42 -4.09
CA CYS A 183 4.98 19.16 -2.85
C CYS A 183 4.88 18.25 -1.61
N LEU A 184 3.94 17.30 -1.61
CA LEU A 184 3.77 16.33 -0.51
C LEU A 184 4.97 15.37 -0.45
N VAL A 185 5.42 14.85 -1.58
CA VAL A 185 6.60 13.97 -1.63
C VAL A 185 7.86 14.74 -1.22
N ALA A 186 7.99 16.00 -1.65
CA ALA A 186 9.10 16.86 -1.24
C ALA A 186 9.11 17.09 0.28
N SER A 187 7.95 17.37 0.89
CA SER A 187 7.86 17.56 2.34
C SER A 187 8.13 16.26 3.13
N LEU A 188 7.67 15.12 2.62
CA LEU A 188 8.05 13.81 3.16
C LEU A 188 9.57 13.57 3.05
N GLY A 189 10.20 14.00 1.96
CA GLY A 189 11.65 13.94 1.78
C GLY A 189 12.38 14.76 2.85
N ILE A 190 11.98 16.01 3.06
CA ILE A 190 12.55 16.88 4.12
C ILE A 190 12.29 16.29 5.51
N GLY A 191 11.08 15.79 5.77
CA GLY A 191 10.74 15.11 7.02
C GLY A 191 11.58 13.85 7.27
N GLY A 192 11.84 13.07 6.22
CA GLY A 192 12.72 11.90 6.26
C GLY A 192 14.16 12.26 6.59
N ILE A 193 14.67 13.37 6.04
CA ILE A 193 16.00 13.90 6.38
C ILE A 193 16.05 14.28 7.87
N ALA A 194 15.04 14.99 8.38
CA ALA A 194 14.99 15.36 9.80
C ALA A 194 15.01 14.13 10.73
N ILE A 195 14.23 13.10 10.41
CA ILE A 195 14.22 11.83 11.15
C ILE A 195 15.58 11.12 11.04
N GLY A 196 16.19 11.12 9.85
CA GLY A 196 17.51 10.52 9.63
C GLY A 196 18.62 11.21 10.44
N LEU A 197 18.60 12.54 10.50
CA LEU A 197 19.51 13.32 11.34
C LEU A 197 19.30 13.02 12.82
N ALA A 198 18.04 12.91 13.27
CA ALA A 198 17.74 12.52 14.65
C ALA A 198 18.24 11.10 14.98
N ALA A 199 18.25 10.19 14.00
CA ALA A 199 18.74 8.82 14.14
C ALA A 199 20.25 8.65 13.85
N GLN A 200 20.97 9.73 13.51
CA GLN A 200 22.36 9.67 13.05
C GLN A 200 23.29 8.95 14.04
N GLY A 201 23.12 9.17 15.35
CA GLY A 201 23.93 8.50 16.38
C GLY A 201 23.79 6.98 16.36
N ILE A 202 22.57 6.46 16.11
CA ILE A 202 22.32 5.02 16.03
C ILE A 202 23.05 4.42 14.83
N PHE A 203 23.03 5.10 13.69
CA PHE A 203 23.76 4.64 12.51
C PHE A 203 25.27 4.67 12.72
N SER A 204 25.80 5.68 13.41
CA SER A 204 27.22 5.75 13.78
C SER A 204 27.64 4.53 14.61
N ASP A 205 26.89 4.19 15.65
CA ASP A 205 27.16 3.03 16.50
C ASP A 205 27.13 1.72 15.70
N LEU A 206 26.14 1.58 14.81
CA LEU A 206 25.99 0.40 13.96
C LEU A 206 27.14 0.24 12.95
N PHE A 207 27.58 1.33 12.32
CA PHE A 207 28.73 1.26 11.41
C PHE A 207 30.04 0.99 12.13
N ALA A 208 30.21 1.52 13.35
CA ALA A 208 31.37 1.20 14.17
C ALA A 208 31.44 -0.30 14.51
N SER A 209 30.32 -0.92 14.92
CA SER A 209 30.30 -2.35 15.19
C SER A 209 30.48 -3.21 13.95
N LEU A 210 29.90 -2.83 12.80
CA LEU A 210 30.17 -3.48 11.52
C LEU A 210 31.66 -3.43 11.16
N ALA A 211 32.29 -2.26 11.28
CA ALA A 211 33.71 -2.09 10.97
C ALA A 211 34.57 -3.00 11.86
N ILE A 212 34.28 -3.10 13.16
CA ILE A 212 35.00 -4.02 14.06
C ILE A 212 34.84 -5.48 13.61
N ILE A 213 33.63 -5.89 13.21
CA ILE A 213 33.36 -7.27 12.79
C ILE A 213 34.06 -7.63 11.47
N PHE A 214 34.07 -6.69 10.52
CA PHE A 214 34.63 -6.93 9.17
C PHE A 214 36.14 -6.75 9.13
N ASP A 215 36.66 -5.67 9.72
CA ASP A 215 38.09 -5.36 9.67
C ASP A 215 38.88 -6.10 10.76
N LYS A 216 38.19 -6.63 11.79
CA LYS A 216 38.77 -7.36 12.94
C LYS A 216 40.07 -6.73 13.46
N PRO A 217 40.07 -5.42 13.80
CA PRO A 217 41.27 -4.73 14.28
C PRO A 217 41.81 -5.34 15.60
N PHE A 218 40.97 -6.05 16.34
CA PHE A 218 41.30 -6.80 17.55
C PHE A 218 40.47 -8.08 17.57
N ARG A 219 41.08 -9.17 18.04
CA ARG A 219 40.45 -10.49 18.19
C ARG A 219 40.03 -10.72 19.63
N ARG A 220 39.07 -11.62 19.81
CA ARG A 220 38.66 -12.10 21.12
C ARG A 220 39.89 -12.70 21.83
N GLY A 221 40.21 -12.21 23.02
CA GLY A 221 41.43 -12.56 23.74
C GLY A 221 42.63 -11.61 23.55
N ASP A 222 42.55 -10.63 22.65
CA ASP A 222 43.60 -9.61 22.54
C ASP A 222 43.51 -8.64 23.73
N THR A 223 44.67 -8.24 24.26
CA THR A 223 44.77 -7.17 25.25
C THR A 223 44.77 -5.83 24.52
N VAL A 224 43.78 -5.00 24.81
CA VAL A 224 43.60 -3.68 24.20
C VAL A 224 43.66 -2.63 25.29
N LYS A 225 44.24 -1.48 24.95
CA LYS A 225 44.27 -0.30 25.79
C LYS A 225 43.31 0.74 25.21
N TRP A 226 42.31 1.12 26.00
CA TRP A 226 41.37 2.18 25.67
C TRP A 226 41.50 3.30 26.71
N ASP A 227 41.95 4.47 26.25
CA ASP A 227 42.27 5.62 27.09
C ASP A 227 43.26 5.26 28.23
N GLN A 228 42.82 5.27 29.50
CA GLN A 228 43.63 4.91 30.67
C GLN A 228 43.44 3.45 31.12
N THR A 229 42.52 2.70 30.51
CA THR A 229 42.15 1.34 30.94
C THR A 229 42.77 0.30 30.00
N THR A 230 43.39 -0.73 30.58
CA THR A 230 43.92 -1.89 29.84
C THR A 230 43.10 -3.11 30.23
N GLY A 231 42.62 -3.86 29.25
CA GLY A 231 41.78 -5.04 29.46
C GLY A 231 41.85 -6.01 28.29
N THR A 232 41.25 -7.18 28.46
CA THR A 232 41.25 -8.25 27.45
C THR A 232 39.86 -8.39 26.85
N VAL A 233 39.75 -8.52 25.53
CA VAL A 233 38.44 -8.60 24.85
C VAL A 233 37.72 -9.91 25.18
N GLU A 234 36.61 -9.81 25.93
CA GLU A 234 35.77 -10.97 26.28
C GLU A 234 34.68 -11.27 25.25
N ALA A 235 34.03 -10.28 24.62
CA ALA A 235 32.96 -10.49 23.65
C ALA A 235 32.74 -9.25 22.77
N ILE A 236 32.52 -9.45 21.47
CA ILE A 236 32.22 -8.39 20.49
C ILE A 236 30.74 -8.48 20.11
N GLY A 237 29.97 -7.43 20.39
CA GLY A 237 28.54 -7.31 20.08
C GLY A 237 28.22 -6.09 19.19
N LEU A 238 26.94 -5.91 18.84
CA LEU A 238 26.49 -4.87 17.89
C LEU A 238 26.58 -3.41 18.41
N LYS A 239 26.74 -3.22 19.72
CA LYS A 239 26.90 -1.90 20.37
C LYS A 239 27.94 -1.90 21.49
N THR A 240 28.45 -3.07 21.87
CA THR A 240 29.33 -3.25 23.02
C THR A 240 30.46 -4.18 22.63
N THR A 241 31.67 -3.85 23.07
CA THR A 241 32.90 -4.60 22.79
C THR A 241 33.67 -4.79 24.08
#